data_AF-A0A930ZDC9-F1
#
_entry.id   AF-A0A930ZDC9-F1
#
_cell.length_a   1.000
_cell.length_b   1.000
_cell.length_c   1.000
_cell.angle_alpha   90.00
_cell.angle_beta   90.00
_cell.angle_gamma   90.00
#
_symmetry.space_group_name_H-M   'P 1'
#
loop_
_entity.id
_entity.type
_entity.pdbx_description
1 polymer ?
#
loop_
_entity_poly.entity_id
_entity_poly.type
_entity_poly.pdbx_seq_one_letter_code
_entity_poly.pdbx_strand_id
1 'polypeptide(L)'
;MRTRSLRLVSLLAMLLLMGSVAQAQSIKLVAPGVGWVAPGGKKILWTSDGGKDWKNVAPPTPNDLTISKILFLDSEHGWVLLAYDDYTVGANFEVARTDDGGTTWSMQPIEERFSGPMTLSFADPNHGCLGLLGASDGGRTWFSAYKPNTRKPEELTGCPDTQVTRDFGWTVAGRISDRLYVTRDAGKTWQQVVIP
;
A
#
# COMPACT_ATOMS: atom_id res chain seq x y z
N MET A 1 6.38 53.03 35.16
CA MET A 1 5.55 51.80 35.09
C MET A 1 4.97 51.70 33.68
N ARG A 2 5.46 50.76 32.87
CA ARG A 2 5.04 50.56 31.46
C ARG A 2 3.97 49.46 31.37
N THR A 3 2.97 49.73 30.56
CA THR A 3 1.87 48.87 30.10
C THR A 3 2.34 47.70 29.22
N ARG A 4 1.59 46.59 29.22
CA ARG A 4 1.23 45.80 28.02
C ARG A 4 0.16 44.74 28.31
N SER A 5 -0.93 44.81 27.56
CA SER A 5 -1.97 43.78 27.38
C SER A 5 -1.44 42.55 26.66
N LEU A 6 -2.12 41.40 26.77
CA LEU A 6 -2.61 40.69 25.58
C LEU A 6 -3.65 39.62 25.93
N ARG A 7 -4.80 39.76 25.25
CA ARG A 7 -5.84 38.77 25.07
C ARG A 7 -5.28 37.55 24.31
N LEU A 8 -5.84 36.37 24.58
CA LEU A 8 -6.19 35.28 23.65
C LEU A 8 -6.00 33.91 24.33
N VAL A 9 -7.02 33.49 25.08
CA VAL A 9 -7.25 32.07 25.40
C VAL A 9 -8.64 31.73 24.90
N SER A 10 -8.86 31.74 23.58
CA SER A 10 -10.16 31.38 23.00
C SER A 10 -10.14 30.94 21.53
N LEU A 11 -8.99 30.50 20.99
CA LEU A 11 -8.92 30.07 19.57
C LEU A 11 -8.45 28.61 19.37
N LEU A 12 -8.33 27.82 20.43
CA LEU A 12 -7.98 26.39 20.31
C LEU A 12 -9.18 25.43 20.33
N ALA A 13 -10.40 25.91 20.59
CA ALA A 13 -11.58 25.04 20.74
C ALA A 13 -12.57 25.09 19.55
N MET A 14 -12.27 25.82 18.47
CA MET A 14 -13.19 26.03 17.35
C MET A 14 -12.66 25.55 15.99
N LEU A 15 -11.78 24.54 16.00
CA LEU A 15 -11.28 23.85 14.79
C LEU A 15 -11.61 22.35 14.80
N LEU A 16 -12.65 21.95 15.54
CA LEU A 16 -13.16 20.57 15.62
C LEU A 16 -14.24 20.24 14.58
N LEU A 17 -14.39 21.02 13.50
CA LEU A 17 -15.50 20.88 12.55
C LEU A 17 -15.11 21.05 11.06
N MET A 18 -13.92 20.61 10.65
CA MET A 18 -13.63 20.35 9.24
C MET A 18 -12.88 19.01 9.14
N GLY A 19 -13.52 18.03 8.52
CA GLY A 19 -13.11 16.63 8.52
C GLY A 19 -11.66 16.41 8.12
N SER A 20 -10.91 15.73 8.97
CA SER A 20 -9.66 15.11 8.54
C SER A 20 -9.98 13.67 8.15
N VAL A 21 -10.00 13.43 6.85
CA VAL A 21 -9.82 12.10 6.27
C VAL A 21 -8.59 11.51 6.96
N ALA A 22 -8.71 10.27 7.45
CA ALA A 22 -7.65 9.59 8.18
C ALA A 22 -6.38 9.55 7.31
N GLN A 23 -5.47 10.50 7.52
CA GLN A 23 -4.14 10.42 6.96
C GLN A 23 -3.47 9.24 7.66
N ALA A 24 -3.19 8.18 6.90
CA ALA A 24 -2.51 7.00 7.40
C ALA A 24 -1.14 7.42 7.93
N GLN A 25 -1.06 7.61 9.24
CA GLN A 25 0.19 7.81 9.95
C GLN A 25 0.84 6.44 10.08
N SER A 26 1.98 6.24 9.43
CA SER A 26 2.66 4.95 9.42
C SER A 26 4.16 5.13 9.64
N ILE A 27 4.78 4.16 10.29
CA ILE A 27 6.22 4.12 10.55
C ILE A 27 6.69 2.68 10.40
N LYS A 28 7.86 2.47 9.80
CA LYS A 28 8.48 1.14 9.70
C LYS A 28 10.00 1.25 9.73
N LEU A 29 10.65 0.40 10.51
CA LEU A 29 12.08 0.12 10.39
C LEU A 29 12.30 -0.93 9.30
N VAL A 30 13.28 -0.66 8.44
CA VAL A 30 13.64 -1.56 7.34
C VAL A 30 14.98 -2.24 7.64
N ALA A 31 15.86 -1.58 8.40
CA ALA A 31 17.07 -2.15 8.99
C ALA A 31 17.44 -1.38 10.28
N PRO A 32 18.43 -1.80 11.07
CA PRO A 32 18.89 -1.04 12.23
C PRO A 32 19.30 0.40 11.82
N GLY A 33 18.61 1.41 12.38
CA GLY A 33 18.86 2.82 12.06
C GLY A 33 18.33 3.30 10.71
N VAL A 34 17.67 2.44 9.94
CA VAL A 34 17.11 2.76 8.62
C VAL A 34 15.61 2.52 8.64
N GLY A 35 14.83 3.52 8.22
CA GLY A 35 13.39 3.39 8.21
C GLY A 35 12.68 4.59 7.62
N TRP A 36 11.36 4.53 7.65
CA TRP A 36 10.51 5.60 7.12
C TRP A 36 9.34 5.94 8.02
N VAL A 37 8.86 7.17 7.89
CA VAL A 37 7.66 7.71 8.52
C VAL A 37 6.80 8.39 7.46
N ALA A 38 5.51 8.11 7.46
CA ALA A 38 4.50 8.86 6.73
C ALA A 38 3.67 9.64 7.76
N PRO A 39 3.91 10.95 7.96
CA PRO A 39 3.21 11.73 8.98
C PRO A 39 1.79 12.13 8.57
N GLY A 40 1.37 11.77 7.36
CA GLY A 40 0.18 12.26 6.69
C GLY A 40 0.50 13.14 5.48
N GLY A 41 -0.51 13.30 4.62
CA GLY A 41 -0.40 13.98 3.34
C GLY A 41 0.33 13.13 2.30
N LYS A 42 1.03 13.79 1.38
CA LYS A 42 1.76 13.16 0.27
C LYS A 42 3.26 13.06 0.56
N LYS A 43 3.60 12.67 1.80
CA LYS A 43 4.98 12.64 2.31
C LYS A 43 5.34 11.26 2.83
N ILE A 44 6.56 10.85 2.50
CA ILE A 44 7.23 9.66 3.00
C ILE A 44 8.62 10.12 3.38
N LEU A 45 8.90 10.21 4.68
CA LEU A 45 10.19 10.64 5.20
C LEU A 45 11.05 9.42 5.47
N TRP A 46 12.24 9.38 4.87
CA TRP A 46 13.23 8.32 5.04
C TRP A 46 14.41 8.78 5.88
N THR A 47 14.92 7.89 6.73
CA THR A 47 16.17 8.08 7.47
C THR A 47 17.09 6.88 7.28
N SER A 48 18.39 7.12 7.32
CA SER A 48 19.44 6.10 7.29
C SER A 48 20.46 6.23 8.43
N ASP A 49 20.20 7.09 9.42
CA ASP A 49 21.15 7.44 10.49
C ASP A 49 20.52 7.38 11.90
N GLY A 50 19.44 6.61 12.03
CA GLY A 50 18.69 6.47 13.29
C GLY A 50 17.75 7.65 13.57
N GLY A 51 17.32 8.38 12.54
CA GLY A 51 16.36 9.46 12.65
C GLY A 51 16.98 10.81 12.99
N LYS A 52 18.29 10.99 12.80
CA LYS A 52 18.96 12.29 12.97
C LYS A 52 18.63 13.20 11.81
N ASP A 53 18.68 12.66 10.58
CA ASP A 53 18.27 13.34 9.36
C ASP A 53 17.15 12.58 8.64
N TRP A 54 16.27 13.35 7.97
CA TRP A 54 15.12 12.85 7.24
C TRP A 54 15.03 13.49 5.85
N LYS A 55 14.74 12.68 4.84
CA LYS A 55 14.53 13.11 3.45
C LYS A 55 13.15 12.69 2.97
N ASN A 56 12.44 13.56 2.26
CA ASN A 56 11.18 13.17 1.63
C ASN A 56 11.47 12.37 0.35
N VAL A 57 11.06 11.12 0.34
CA VAL A 57 11.23 10.15 -0.76
C VAL A 57 9.89 9.76 -1.39
N ALA A 58 8.81 10.49 -1.10
CA ALA A 58 7.50 10.23 -1.69
C ALA A 58 7.54 10.35 -3.22
N PRO A 59 6.81 9.50 -3.97
CA PRO A 59 6.65 9.67 -5.40
C PRO A 59 5.92 10.98 -5.72
N PRO A 60 6.11 11.52 -6.94
CA PRO A 60 5.25 12.57 -7.47
C PRO A 60 3.78 12.11 -7.39
N THR A 61 2.98 12.80 -6.58
CA THR A 61 1.59 12.41 -6.33
C THR A 61 0.67 13.49 -6.88
N PRO A 62 -0.15 13.19 -7.91
CA PRO A 62 -1.13 14.11 -8.48
C PRO A 62 -2.06 14.71 -7.43
N ASN A 63 -2.57 15.92 -7.66
CA ASN A 63 -3.34 16.69 -6.66
C ASN A 63 -4.60 15.95 -6.17
N ASP A 64 -5.24 15.20 -7.04
CA ASP A 64 -6.47 14.44 -6.83
C ASP A 64 -6.25 13.05 -6.21
N LEU A 65 -5.01 12.57 -6.15
CA LEU A 65 -4.65 11.31 -5.52
C LEU A 65 -3.99 11.51 -4.15
N THR A 66 -4.16 10.54 -3.28
CA THR A 66 -3.50 10.45 -1.98
C THR A 66 -2.78 9.12 -1.80
N ILE A 67 -1.86 9.09 -0.84
CA ILE A 67 -1.11 7.87 -0.51
C ILE A 67 -2.01 6.97 0.34
N SER A 68 -2.43 5.84 -0.23
CA SER A 68 -3.29 4.84 0.41
C SER A 68 -2.51 3.75 1.14
N LYS A 69 -1.41 3.28 0.54
CA LYS A 69 -0.51 2.27 1.10
C LYS A 69 0.95 2.62 0.79
N ILE A 70 1.83 2.26 1.70
CA ILE A 70 3.29 2.37 1.54
C ILE A 70 3.89 1.03 1.92
N LEU A 71 4.72 0.48 1.04
CA LEU A 71 5.43 -0.77 1.26
C LEU A 71 6.89 -0.57 0.84
N PHE A 72 7.82 -0.72 1.77
CA PHE A 72 9.23 -0.93 1.45
C PHE A 72 9.59 -2.34 1.89
N LEU A 73 10.09 -3.13 0.95
CA LEU A 73 10.57 -4.49 1.20
C LEU A 73 11.96 -4.43 1.84
N ASP A 74 12.82 -3.58 1.29
CA ASP A 74 14.17 -3.29 1.76
C ASP A 74 14.52 -1.80 1.51
N SER A 75 15.80 -1.42 1.59
CA SER A 75 16.26 -0.04 1.41
C SER A 75 16.23 0.46 -0.03
N GLU A 76 16.07 -0.42 -1.01
CA GLU A 76 16.11 -0.11 -2.44
C GLU A 76 14.72 -0.26 -3.08
N HIS A 77 13.98 -1.30 -2.71
CA HIS A 77 12.72 -1.68 -3.33
C HIS A 77 11.50 -1.22 -2.52
N GLY A 78 10.67 -0.39 -3.15
CA GLY A 78 9.45 0.14 -2.54
C GLY A 78 8.31 0.36 -3.52
N TRP A 79 7.10 0.33 -2.98
CA TRP A 79 5.85 0.55 -3.68
C TRP A 79 4.93 1.48 -2.87
N VAL A 80 4.21 2.33 -3.58
CA VAL A 80 3.21 3.23 -3.01
C VAL A 80 1.93 3.09 -3.82
N LEU A 81 0.83 2.75 -3.16
CA LEU A 81 -0.50 2.78 -3.77
C LEU A 81 -1.07 4.18 -3.62
N LEU A 82 -1.43 4.78 -4.75
CA LEU A 82 -2.15 6.04 -4.84
C LEU A 82 -3.61 5.76 -5.20
N ALA A 83 -4.52 6.47 -4.54
CA ALA A 83 -5.95 6.35 -4.77
C ALA A 83 -6.67 7.68 -4.52
N TYR A 84 -7.89 7.81 -5.00
CA TYR A 84 -8.79 8.90 -4.60
C TYR A 84 -9.24 8.72 -3.14
N ASP A 85 -9.42 9.83 -2.42
CA ASP A 85 -9.77 9.83 -0.99
C ASP A 85 -11.12 9.19 -0.67
N ASP A 86 -12.06 9.17 -1.63
CA ASP A 86 -13.42 8.72 -1.39
C ASP A 86 -13.66 7.23 -1.71
N TYR A 87 -12.65 6.53 -2.27
CA TYR A 87 -12.74 5.15 -2.75
C TYR A 87 -14.07 4.84 -3.48
N THR A 88 -14.62 5.84 -4.19
CA THR A 88 -15.91 5.69 -4.86
C THR A 88 -15.86 4.62 -5.94
N VAL A 89 -17.03 4.11 -6.32
CA VAL A 89 -17.15 3.04 -7.31
C VAL A 89 -16.45 3.45 -8.60
N GLY A 90 -15.37 2.75 -8.95
CA GLY A 90 -14.57 3.03 -10.14
C GLY A 90 -13.38 3.96 -9.93
N ALA A 91 -12.90 4.11 -8.69
CA ALA A 91 -11.68 4.84 -8.39
C ALA A 91 -10.49 4.32 -9.24
N ASN A 92 -9.72 5.24 -9.80
CA ASN A 92 -8.44 4.88 -10.42
C ASN A 92 -7.41 4.66 -9.31
N PHE A 93 -6.62 3.61 -9.46
CA PHE A 93 -5.47 3.36 -8.63
C PHE A 93 -4.21 3.54 -9.47
N GLU A 94 -3.17 4.10 -8.87
CA GLU A 94 -1.83 4.08 -9.44
C GLU A 94 -0.88 3.43 -8.46
N VAL A 95 0.04 2.62 -8.97
CA VAL A 95 1.15 2.09 -8.19
C VAL A 95 2.42 2.81 -8.62
N ALA A 96 3.06 3.51 -7.70
CA ALA A 96 4.41 3.98 -7.86
C ALA A 96 5.37 2.91 -7.35
N ARG A 97 6.44 2.63 -8.11
CA ARG A 97 7.53 1.72 -7.71
C ARG A 97 8.87 2.44 -7.74
N THR A 98 9.74 2.14 -6.79
CA THR A 98 11.16 2.49 -6.80
C THR A 98 12.03 1.25 -6.71
N ASP A 99 13.18 1.29 -7.38
CA ASP A 99 14.26 0.30 -7.29
C ASP A 99 15.56 0.96 -6.75
N ASP A 100 15.47 2.20 -6.23
CA ASP A 100 16.60 3.01 -5.75
C ASP A 100 16.31 3.79 -4.45
N GLY A 101 15.45 3.23 -3.59
CA GLY A 101 15.14 3.77 -2.27
C GLY A 101 14.29 5.04 -2.29
N GLY A 102 13.56 5.26 -3.39
CA GLY A 102 12.69 6.41 -3.60
C GLY A 102 13.39 7.64 -4.14
N THR A 103 14.60 7.48 -4.69
CA THR A 103 15.29 8.54 -5.44
C THR A 103 14.57 8.81 -6.76
N THR A 104 14.14 7.75 -7.43
CA THR A 104 13.29 7.78 -8.61
C THR A 104 12.11 6.83 -8.47
N TRP A 105 11.02 7.15 -9.16
CA TRP A 105 9.77 6.38 -9.14
C TRP A 105 9.24 6.15 -10.56
N SER A 106 8.80 4.93 -10.83
CA SER A 106 8.05 4.55 -12.02
C SER A 106 6.57 4.41 -11.68
N MET A 107 5.71 5.10 -12.40
CA MET A 107 4.27 5.11 -12.17
C MET A 107 3.57 4.10 -13.09
N GLN A 108 2.67 3.30 -12.55
CA GLN A 108 1.87 2.32 -13.30
C GLN A 108 0.38 2.48 -12.94
N PRO A 109 -0.47 2.92 -13.88
CA PRO A 109 -1.90 2.96 -13.66
C PRO A 109 -2.47 1.53 -13.60
N ILE A 110 -3.49 1.34 -12.76
CA ILE A 110 -4.26 0.11 -12.70
C ILE A 110 -5.51 0.32 -13.54
N GLU A 111 -5.61 -0.42 -14.64
CA GLU A 111 -6.70 -0.28 -15.60
C GLU A 111 -8.02 -0.84 -15.05
N GLU A 112 -7.95 -1.86 -14.19
CA GLU A 112 -9.10 -2.44 -13.54
C GLU A 112 -9.71 -1.49 -12.50
N ARG A 113 -11.03 -1.34 -12.58
CA ARG A 113 -11.80 -0.53 -11.65
C ARG A 113 -12.23 -1.35 -10.45
N PHE A 114 -11.64 -1.05 -9.29
CA PHE A 114 -12.03 -1.63 -8.01
C PHE A 114 -12.84 -0.63 -7.18
N SER A 115 -13.56 -1.14 -6.19
CA SER A 115 -14.25 -0.35 -5.18
C SER A 115 -13.72 -0.72 -3.80
N GLY A 116 -13.48 0.29 -2.96
CA GLY A 116 -13.02 0.09 -1.58
C GLY A 116 -11.50 -0.04 -1.44
N PRO A 117 -11.03 -0.31 -0.22
CA PRO A 117 -9.61 -0.35 0.10
C PRO A 117 -8.93 -1.57 -0.55
N MET A 118 -7.74 -1.36 -1.10
CA MET A 118 -6.91 -2.43 -1.67
C MET A 118 -5.77 -2.80 -0.72
N THR A 119 -5.42 -4.09 -0.73
CA THR A 119 -4.15 -4.57 -0.14
C THR A 119 -3.06 -4.52 -1.20
N LEU A 120 -1.86 -4.13 -0.79
CA LEU A 120 -0.64 -4.18 -1.59
C LEU A 120 0.41 -4.99 -0.82
N SER A 121 1.00 -6.00 -1.46
CA SER A 121 2.01 -6.86 -0.84
C SER A 121 3.01 -7.38 -1.86
N PHE A 122 4.29 -7.48 -1.48
CA PHE A 122 5.36 -8.06 -2.29
C PHE A 122 6.20 -9.03 -1.45
N ALA A 123 6.46 -10.19 -2.05
CA ALA A 123 7.31 -11.28 -1.54
C ALA A 123 8.79 -10.94 -1.61
N ASP A 124 9.13 -10.38 -2.76
CA ASP A 124 10.45 -10.11 -3.29
C ASP A 124 10.27 -8.96 -4.32
N PRO A 125 11.36 -8.44 -4.89
CA PRO A 125 11.29 -7.31 -5.83
C PRO A 125 10.47 -7.53 -7.10
N ASN A 126 10.07 -8.78 -7.41
CA ASN A 126 9.37 -9.15 -8.62
C ASN A 126 7.96 -9.70 -8.36
N HIS A 127 7.73 -10.40 -7.25
CA HIS A 127 6.48 -11.13 -7.03
C HIS A 127 5.64 -10.47 -5.96
N GLY A 128 4.41 -10.11 -6.32
CA GLY A 128 3.48 -9.42 -5.43
C GLY A 128 2.05 -9.41 -5.93
N CYS A 129 1.22 -8.63 -5.25
CA CYS A 129 -0.20 -8.53 -5.56
C CYS A 129 -0.76 -7.17 -5.14
N LEU A 130 -1.87 -6.81 -5.79
CA LEU A 130 -2.72 -5.66 -5.46
C LEU A 130 -4.18 -6.12 -5.48
N GLY A 131 -4.80 -6.29 -4.30
CA GLY A 131 -6.14 -6.87 -4.20
C GLY A 131 -6.23 -8.26 -4.83
N LEU A 132 -6.92 -8.38 -5.97
CA LEU A 132 -7.04 -9.62 -6.75
C LEU A 132 -6.09 -9.69 -7.97
N LEU A 133 -5.23 -8.69 -8.14
CA LEU A 133 -4.24 -8.65 -9.21
C LEU A 133 -2.92 -9.26 -8.72
N GLY A 134 -2.27 -10.04 -9.58
CA GLY A 134 -0.91 -10.53 -9.37
C GLY A 134 0.10 -9.73 -10.19
N ALA A 135 1.36 -9.73 -9.74
CA ALA A 135 2.51 -9.22 -10.46
C ALA A 135 3.69 -10.19 -10.33
N SER A 136 4.44 -10.39 -11.42
CA SER A 136 5.67 -11.20 -11.44
C SER A 136 6.90 -10.46 -11.94
N ASP A 137 6.78 -9.14 -12.14
CA ASP A 137 7.85 -8.26 -12.61
C ASP A 137 8.00 -7.01 -11.73
N GLY A 138 7.51 -7.08 -10.49
CA GLY A 138 7.56 -6.04 -9.48
C GLY A 138 6.49 -4.97 -9.66
N GLY A 139 5.37 -5.33 -10.28
CA GLY A 139 4.25 -4.43 -10.55
C GLY A 139 4.47 -3.51 -11.73
N ARG A 140 5.36 -3.87 -12.67
CA ARG A 140 5.47 -3.21 -13.98
C ARG A 140 4.30 -3.62 -14.87
N THR A 141 3.84 -4.86 -14.69
CA THR A 141 2.58 -5.34 -15.26
C THR A 141 1.77 -6.04 -14.18
N TRP A 142 0.45 -5.95 -14.34
CA TRP A 142 -0.53 -6.56 -13.45
C TRP A 142 -1.40 -7.51 -14.27
N PHE A 143 -1.69 -8.68 -13.72
CA PHE A 143 -2.59 -9.64 -14.35
C PHE A 143 -3.71 -10.00 -13.41
N SER A 144 -4.91 -10.13 -13.96
CA SER A 144 -6.04 -10.64 -13.21
C SER A 144 -5.77 -12.07 -12.78
N ALA A 145 -5.76 -12.34 -11.46
CA ALA A 145 -5.78 -13.71 -10.96
C ALA A 145 -7.16 -14.37 -11.19
N TYR A 146 -8.17 -13.59 -11.61
CA TYR A 146 -9.51 -14.04 -11.98
C TYR A 146 -9.51 -14.78 -13.33
N LYS A 147 -10.04 -16.00 -13.36
CA LYS A 147 -10.33 -16.75 -14.60
C LYS A 147 -11.84 -16.75 -14.86
N PRO A 148 -12.35 -16.05 -15.88
CA PRO A 148 -13.80 -15.86 -16.10
C PRO A 148 -14.65 -17.12 -16.32
N ASN A 149 -14.05 -18.30 -16.50
CA ASN A 149 -14.75 -19.53 -16.90
C ASN A 149 -14.78 -20.64 -15.82
N THR A 150 -14.36 -20.37 -14.58
CA THR A 150 -14.66 -21.28 -13.47
C THR A 150 -16.05 -20.98 -12.91
N ARG A 151 -16.94 -21.98 -12.94
CA ARG A 151 -18.39 -21.91 -12.63
C ARG A 151 -18.72 -21.55 -11.16
N LYS A 152 -17.79 -21.02 -10.37
CA LYS A 152 -18.01 -20.70 -8.96
C LYS A 152 -17.48 -19.30 -8.63
N PRO A 153 -18.36 -18.34 -8.29
CA PRO A 153 -17.98 -17.00 -7.81
C PRO A 153 -17.20 -16.97 -6.46
N GLU A 154 -16.75 -18.13 -5.99
CA GLU A 154 -16.20 -18.39 -4.66
C GLU A 154 -14.66 -18.45 -4.65
N GLU A 155 -14.02 -18.31 -5.82
CA GLU A 155 -12.57 -18.38 -6.05
C GLU A 155 -11.91 -16.98 -5.93
N LEU A 156 -12.26 -16.22 -4.89
CA LEU A 156 -11.71 -14.87 -4.65
C LEU A 156 -10.34 -14.95 -3.98
N THR A 157 -9.26 -14.96 -4.76
CA THR A 157 -7.87 -14.92 -4.31
C THR A 157 -7.45 -13.49 -3.96
N GLY A 158 -7.69 -13.08 -2.71
CA GLY A 158 -7.12 -11.85 -2.17
C GLY A 158 -5.59 -11.91 -2.06
N CYS A 159 -4.97 -10.74 -1.99
CA CYS A 159 -3.57 -10.62 -1.59
C CYS A 159 -3.35 -11.43 -0.31
N PRO A 160 -2.51 -12.49 -0.35
CA PRO A 160 -2.22 -13.29 0.83
C PRO A 160 -1.69 -12.42 1.96
N ASP A 161 -2.36 -12.47 3.11
CA ASP A 161 -1.81 -11.95 4.35
C ASP A 161 -0.71 -12.91 4.78
N THR A 162 0.52 -12.40 4.79
CA THR A 162 1.75 -13.04 5.28
C THR A 162 2.34 -14.18 4.42
N GLN A 163 3.47 -13.84 3.79
CA GLN A 163 4.45 -14.73 3.14
C GLN A 163 4.07 -15.26 1.76
N VAL A 164 4.24 -14.39 0.76
CA VAL A 164 4.66 -14.83 -0.57
C VAL A 164 6.19 -14.87 -0.55
N THR A 165 6.76 -15.92 -1.11
CA THR A 165 8.19 -16.10 -1.40
C THR A 165 8.31 -16.33 -2.91
N ARG A 166 9.54 -16.29 -3.44
CA ARG A 166 9.85 -16.47 -4.87
C ARG A 166 9.13 -17.65 -5.56
N ASP A 167 8.87 -18.72 -4.81
CA ASP A 167 8.32 -19.99 -5.32
C ASP A 167 7.02 -20.44 -4.59
N PHE A 168 6.52 -19.69 -3.59
CA PHE A 168 5.47 -20.17 -2.69
C PHE A 168 4.68 -19.02 -2.04
N GLY A 169 3.34 -19.07 -2.02
CA GLY A 169 2.50 -18.06 -1.33
C GLY A 169 1.19 -18.63 -0.81
N TRP A 170 0.67 -18.12 0.31
CA TRP A 170 -0.50 -18.67 1.01
C TRP A 170 -1.60 -17.64 1.12
N THR A 171 -2.74 -17.83 0.47
CA THR A 171 -3.90 -16.95 0.63
C THR A 171 -5.06 -17.70 1.27
N VAL A 172 -5.85 -17.00 2.07
CA VAL A 172 -7.12 -17.51 2.58
C VAL A 172 -8.23 -16.91 1.72
N ALA A 173 -9.05 -17.76 1.11
CA ALA A 173 -10.11 -17.34 0.20
C ALA A 173 -11.40 -18.12 0.47
N GLY A 174 -12.53 -17.42 0.45
CA GLY A 174 -13.86 -18.00 0.69
C GLY A 174 -14.82 -16.97 1.27
N ARG A 175 -16.14 -17.23 1.20
CA ARG A 175 -17.19 -16.30 1.69
C ARG A 175 -17.05 -15.90 3.17
N ILE A 176 -16.24 -16.65 3.93
CA ILE A 176 -15.99 -16.54 5.36
C ILE A 176 -14.54 -16.91 5.74
N SER A 177 -13.59 -16.82 4.79
CA SER A 177 -12.16 -17.13 5.04
C SER A 177 -11.90 -18.54 5.59
N ASP A 178 -12.62 -19.56 5.08
CA ASP A 178 -12.63 -20.93 5.60
C ASP A 178 -11.69 -21.91 4.86
N ARG A 179 -10.97 -21.46 3.83
CA ARG A 179 -10.14 -22.33 2.97
C ARG A 179 -8.78 -21.73 2.70
N LEU A 180 -7.74 -22.56 2.89
CA LEU A 180 -6.36 -22.25 2.55
C LEU A 180 -6.12 -22.54 1.06
N TYR A 181 -5.47 -21.61 0.36
CA TYR A 181 -4.97 -21.81 -0.99
C TYR A 181 -3.48 -21.55 -1.03
N VAL A 182 -2.76 -22.39 -1.77
CA VAL A 182 -1.32 -22.30 -1.97
C VAL A 182 -1.03 -22.06 -3.43
N THR A 183 -0.22 -21.05 -3.73
CA THR A 183 0.43 -20.88 -5.03
C THR A 183 1.85 -21.42 -4.97
N ARG A 184 2.28 -22.05 -6.07
CA ARG A 184 3.65 -22.57 -6.27
C ARG A 184 4.34 -21.94 -7.48
N ASP A 185 3.73 -20.91 -8.05
CA ASP A 185 4.15 -20.25 -9.29
C ASP A 185 3.95 -18.73 -9.19
N ALA A 186 4.21 -18.19 -8.00
CA ALA A 186 4.15 -16.77 -7.68
C ALA A 186 2.79 -16.10 -7.99
N GLY A 187 1.71 -16.78 -7.65
CA GLY A 187 0.34 -16.27 -7.76
C GLY A 187 -0.29 -16.44 -9.15
N LYS A 188 0.40 -17.08 -10.11
CA LYS A 188 -0.16 -17.37 -11.44
C LYS A 188 -1.26 -18.44 -11.37
N THR A 189 -1.12 -19.41 -10.48
CA THR A 189 -2.14 -20.40 -10.16
C THR A 189 -2.23 -20.65 -8.65
N TRP A 190 -3.43 -21.01 -8.18
CA TRP A 190 -3.72 -21.27 -6.78
C TRP A 190 -4.42 -22.62 -6.64
N GLN A 191 -4.01 -23.42 -5.65
CA GLN A 191 -4.60 -24.72 -5.33
C GLN A 191 -5.13 -24.72 -3.90
N GLN A 192 -6.39 -25.15 -3.72
CA GLN A 192 -6.96 -25.29 -2.37
C GLN A 192 -6.22 -26.40 -1.61
N VAL A 193 -5.83 -26.11 -0.38
CA VAL A 193 -5.28 -27.07 0.58
C VAL A 193 -6.30 -27.27 1.69
N VAL A 194 -6.60 -28.53 2.01
CA VAL A 194 -7.41 -28.90 3.16
C VAL A 194 -6.48 -29.02 4.36
N ILE A 195 -6.70 -28.20 5.38
CA ILE A 195 -6.00 -28.32 6.67
C ILE A 195 -6.72 -29.45 7.46
N PRO A 196 -6.00 -30.42 8.06
CA PRO A 196 -6.59 -31.49 8.87
C PRO A 196 -7.41 -30.98 10.05
#